data_AF-A0A443YHA7-F1
#
_entry.id   AF-A0A443YHA7-F1
#
_cell.length_a   1.000
_cell.length_b   1.000
_cell.length_c   1.000
_cell.angle_alpha   90.00
_cell.angle_beta   90.00
_cell.angle_gamma   90.00
#
_symmetry.space_group_name_H-M   'P 1'
#
loop_
_entity.id
_entity.type
_entity.pdbx_description
1 polymer ?
#
loop_
_entity_poly.entity_id
_entity_poly.type
_entity_poly.pdbx_seq_one_letter_code
_entity_poly.pdbx_strand_id
1 'polypeptide(L)'
;MYRYPDGTIKLNPPTKLEFAGFIRKFADLTREQRDGLGYNEAVPVARDPFTTYTTEWAKGADMIYREEITSAVVDEAARAEHEAGQVRAERDRLLAGCDWTQVADAPVDQTAWAAYRQALRDVPEQEGFPGAVEWPGVPE
;
A
#
# COMPACT_ATOMS: atom_id res chain seq x y z
N MET A 1 -2.86 -16.92 -9.35
CA MET A 1 -3.83 -17.56 -8.43
C MET A 1 -4.72 -18.48 -9.25
N TYR A 2 -5.69 -19.15 -8.63
CA TYR A 2 -6.64 -20.02 -9.33
C TYR A 2 -8.08 -19.73 -8.93
N ARG A 3 -8.96 -19.63 -9.92
CA ARG A 3 -10.41 -19.62 -9.74
C ARG A 3 -10.90 -21.06 -9.65
N TYR A 4 -11.74 -21.32 -8.66
CA TYR A 4 -12.35 -22.60 -8.38
C TYR A 4 -13.77 -22.66 -8.97
N PRO A 5 -14.38 -23.86 -9.06
CA PRO A 5 -15.71 -24.04 -9.65
C PRO A 5 -16.81 -23.33 -8.86
N ASP A 6 -16.62 -23.20 -7.53
CA ASP A 6 -17.48 -22.44 -6.62
C ASP A 6 -17.35 -20.91 -6.77
N GLY A 7 -16.47 -20.45 -7.67
CA GLY A 7 -16.18 -19.03 -7.89
C GLY A 7 -15.14 -18.43 -6.94
N THR A 8 -14.63 -19.19 -5.97
CA THR A 8 -13.60 -18.69 -5.05
C THR A 8 -12.25 -18.55 -5.74
N ILE A 9 -11.45 -17.57 -5.34
CA ILE A 9 -10.08 -17.38 -5.80
C ILE A 9 -9.14 -17.83 -4.67
N LYS A 10 -8.21 -18.75 -4.97
CA LYS A 10 -7.21 -19.22 -4.02
C LYS A 10 -5.81 -19.12 -4.60
N LEU A 11 -4.82 -18.95 -3.72
CA LEU A 11 -3.43 -18.81 -4.14
C LEU A 11 -2.93 -20.04 -4.90
N ASN A 12 -3.17 -21.21 -4.33
CA ASN A 12 -2.71 -22.49 -4.86
C ASN A 12 -3.88 -23.28 -5.47
N PRO A 13 -3.63 -24.06 -6.54
CA PRO A 13 -4.61 -24.99 -7.07
C PRO A 13 -4.72 -26.24 -6.16
N PRO A 14 -5.75 -27.08 -6.33
CA PRO A 14 -5.76 -28.39 -5.67
C PRO A 14 -4.62 -29.26 -6.21
N THR A 15 -4.08 -30.17 -5.39
CA THR A 15 -3.01 -31.08 -5.83
C THR A 15 -3.53 -32.17 -6.77
N LYS A 16 -4.74 -32.66 -6.50
CA LYS A 16 -5.42 -33.73 -7.24
C LYS A 16 -6.91 -33.42 -7.36
N LEU A 17 -7.53 -33.92 -8.40
CA LEU A 17 -8.97 -33.83 -8.62
C LEU A 17 -9.46 -35.01 -9.46
N GLU A 18 -10.77 -35.22 -9.48
CA GLU A 18 -11.39 -36.22 -10.33
C GLU A 18 -11.56 -35.69 -11.76
N PHE A 19 -11.04 -36.44 -12.74
CA PHE A 19 -11.23 -36.15 -14.16
C PHE A 19 -11.49 -37.46 -14.91
N ALA A 20 -12.60 -37.50 -15.65
CA ALA A 20 -13.05 -38.68 -16.40
C ALA A 20 -13.13 -39.97 -15.55
N GLY A 21 -13.61 -39.86 -14.30
CA GLY A 21 -13.79 -41.00 -13.38
C GLY A 21 -12.51 -41.48 -12.67
N PHE A 22 -11.40 -40.77 -12.81
CA PHE A 22 -10.14 -41.09 -12.14
C PHE A 22 -9.56 -39.89 -11.39
N ILE A 23 -8.87 -40.15 -10.29
CA ILE A 23 -8.08 -39.12 -9.59
C ILE A 23 -6.80 -38.83 -10.38
N ARG A 24 -6.67 -37.60 -10.86
CA ARG A 24 -5.50 -37.08 -11.60
C ARG A 24 -4.82 -36.00 -10.79
N LYS A 25 -3.52 -35.76 -11.03
CA LYS A 25 -2.86 -34.56 -10.52
C LYS A 25 -3.34 -33.36 -11.32
N PHE A 26 -3.58 -32.25 -10.64
CA PHE A 26 -3.99 -31.01 -11.30
C PHE A 26 -2.99 -30.55 -12.36
N ALA A 27 -1.70 -30.65 -12.04
CA ALA A 27 -0.60 -30.26 -12.91
C ALA A 27 -0.57 -31.06 -14.24
N ASP A 28 -1.10 -32.28 -14.25
CA ASP A 28 -1.09 -33.16 -15.43
C ASP A 28 -2.23 -32.83 -16.42
N LEU A 29 -3.24 -32.05 -15.99
CA LEU A 29 -4.35 -31.65 -16.84
C LEU A 29 -3.99 -30.45 -17.69
N THR A 30 -4.46 -30.47 -18.94
CA THR A 30 -4.40 -29.30 -19.84
C THR A 30 -5.29 -28.18 -19.33
N ARG A 31 -5.08 -26.96 -19.84
CA ARG A 31 -5.87 -25.81 -19.43
C ARG A 31 -7.34 -25.98 -19.80
N GLU A 32 -7.62 -26.53 -20.97
CA GLU A 32 -8.97 -26.83 -21.48
C GLU A 32 -9.70 -27.85 -20.59
N GLN A 33 -8.98 -28.88 -20.12
CA GLN A 33 -9.55 -29.88 -19.20
C GLN A 33 -9.84 -29.28 -17.83
N ARG A 34 -8.95 -28.44 -17.30
CA ARG A 34 -9.17 -27.73 -16.04
C ARG A 34 -10.36 -26.77 -16.15
N ASP A 35 -10.46 -26.08 -17.28
CA ASP A 35 -11.55 -25.16 -17.58
C ASP A 35 -12.91 -25.88 -17.61
N GLY A 36 -12.99 -27.05 -18.25
CA GLY A 36 -14.19 -27.88 -18.26
C GLY A 36 -14.62 -28.36 -16.87
N LEU A 37 -13.71 -28.35 -15.90
CA LEU A 37 -13.98 -28.64 -14.49
C LEU A 37 -14.23 -27.37 -13.65
N GLY A 38 -14.15 -26.17 -14.23
CA GLY A 38 -14.31 -24.89 -13.55
C GLY A 38 -13.06 -24.36 -12.85
N TYR A 39 -11.88 -24.92 -13.15
CA TYR A 39 -10.60 -24.45 -12.63
C TYR A 39 -9.85 -23.62 -13.67
N ASN A 40 -9.53 -22.38 -13.31
CA ASN A 40 -8.84 -21.46 -14.21
C ASN A 40 -7.70 -20.75 -13.50
N GLU A 41 -6.67 -20.38 -14.24
CA GLU A 41 -5.71 -19.39 -13.76
C GLU A 41 -6.43 -18.05 -13.58
N ALA A 42 -6.06 -17.34 -12.52
CA ALA A 42 -6.64 -16.06 -12.15
C ALA A 42 -5.54 -15.03 -11.84
N VAL A 43 -5.65 -13.86 -12.47
CA VAL A 43 -4.75 -12.72 -12.33
C VAL A 43 -5.53 -11.55 -11.70
N PRO A 44 -5.33 -11.26 -10.39
CA PRO A 44 -5.97 -10.12 -9.74
C PRO A 44 -5.30 -8.81 -10.15
N VAL A 45 -5.98 -7.69 -9.93
CA VAL A 45 -5.37 -6.36 -10.15
C VAL A 45 -4.50 -5.96 -8.97
N ALA A 46 -3.42 -5.23 -9.26
CA ALA A 46 -2.66 -4.54 -8.24
C ALA A 46 -3.55 -3.47 -7.59
N ARG A 47 -3.38 -3.27 -6.28
CA ARG A 47 -4.16 -2.32 -5.48
C ARG A 47 -3.23 -1.25 -4.95
N ASP A 48 -3.65 -0.01 -5.10
CA ASP A 48 -2.99 1.14 -4.54
C ASP A 48 -3.59 1.49 -3.17
N PRO A 49 -2.79 2.05 -2.24
CA PRO A 49 -3.28 2.56 -0.98
C PRO A 49 -4.41 3.58 -1.17
N PHE A 50 -5.27 3.70 -0.15
CA PHE A 50 -6.36 4.68 -0.09
C PHE A 50 -7.35 4.60 -1.25
N THR A 51 -7.33 3.52 -2.05
CA THR A 51 -8.18 3.41 -3.24
C THR A 51 -9.20 2.31 -3.06
N THR A 52 -10.47 2.68 -3.16
CA THR A 52 -11.58 1.73 -3.23
C THR A 52 -11.84 1.39 -4.69
N TYR A 53 -11.83 0.10 -4.99
CA TYR A 53 -12.04 -0.40 -6.34
C TYR A 53 -13.35 -1.18 -6.43
N THR A 54 -14.08 -0.97 -7.52
CA THR A 54 -15.11 -1.90 -7.98
C THR A 54 -14.51 -2.71 -9.12
N THR A 55 -14.49 -4.03 -8.97
CA THR A 55 -13.88 -4.93 -9.94
C THR A 55 -14.82 -6.04 -10.36
N GLU A 56 -14.57 -6.55 -11.56
CA GLU A 56 -15.26 -7.72 -12.11
C GLU A 56 -14.23 -8.69 -12.69
N TRP A 57 -14.52 -9.99 -12.61
CA TRP A 57 -13.65 -11.01 -13.17
C TRP A 57 -14.12 -11.40 -14.57
N ALA A 58 -13.28 -11.16 -15.58
CA ALA A 58 -13.54 -11.51 -16.96
C ALA A 58 -12.64 -12.67 -17.41
N LYS A 59 -13.22 -13.63 -18.14
CA LYS A 59 -12.46 -14.76 -18.71
C LYS A 59 -11.97 -14.38 -20.11
N GLY A 60 -10.66 -14.40 -20.31
CA GLY A 60 -10.05 -14.21 -21.62
C GLY A 60 -10.25 -15.40 -22.55
N ALA A 61 -9.97 -15.20 -23.84
CA ALA A 61 -9.98 -16.28 -24.85
C ALA A 61 -8.96 -17.39 -24.53
N ASP A 62 -7.94 -17.08 -23.73
CA ASP A 62 -6.92 -18.02 -23.24
C ASP A 62 -7.33 -18.78 -21.98
N MET A 63 -8.60 -18.68 -21.58
CA MET A 63 -9.21 -19.33 -20.40
C MET A 63 -8.63 -18.85 -19.05
N ILE A 64 -7.92 -17.73 -19.06
CA ILE A 64 -7.41 -17.08 -17.84
C ILE A 64 -8.42 -16.01 -17.42
N TYR A 65 -8.81 -16.05 -16.15
CA TYR A 65 -9.60 -14.99 -15.54
C TYR A 65 -8.69 -13.83 -15.17
N ARG A 66 -9.06 -12.62 -15.59
CA ARG A 66 -8.41 -11.38 -15.20
C ARG A 66 -9.42 -10.54 -14.45
N GLU A 67 -8.99 -10.03 -13.32
CA GLU A 67 -9.76 -9.02 -12.63
C GLU A 67 -9.62 -7.71 -13.42
N GLU A 68 -10.74 -7.06 -13.69
CA GLU A 68 -10.82 -5.81 -14.42
C GLU A 68 -11.40 -4.75 -13.49
N ILE A 69 -10.87 -3.53 -13.57
CA ILE A 69 -11.32 -2.40 -12.77
C ILE A 69 -12.46 -1.71 -13.50
N THR A 70 -13.65 -1.74 -12.92
CA THR A 70 -14.81 -1.00 -13.41
C THR A 70 -14.81 0.43 -12.87
N SER A 71 -14.37 0.62 -11.62
CA SER A 71 -14.15 1.93 -11.03
C SER A 71 -13.06 1.90 -9.97
N ALA A 72 -12.35 3.02 -9.82
CA ALA A 72 -11.36 3.25 -8.78
C ALA A 72 -11.58 4.65 -8.20
N VAL A 73 -11.76 4.73 -6.89
CA VAL A 73 -12.01 5.98 -6.17
C VAL A 73 -10.97 6.12 -5.07
N VAL A 74 -10.14 7.16 -5.16
CA VAL A 74 -9.13 7.49 -4.15
C VAL A 74 -9.78 8.28 -3.02
N ASP A 75 -9.58 7.85 -1.79
CA ASP A 75 -9.85 8.63 -0.59
C ASP A 75 -8.72 9.63 -0.37
N GLU A 76 -8.91 10.79 -1.00
CA GLU A 76 -7.98 11.92 -0.95
C GLU A 76 -7.75 12.43 0.48
N ALA A 77 -8.78 12.39 1.33
CA ALA A 77 -8.66 12.81 2.71
C ALA A 77 -7.80 11.84 3.54
N ALA A 78 -8.00 10.53 3.37
CA ALA A 78 -7.17 9.52 4.02
C ALA A 78 -5.72 9.57 3.53
N ARG A 79 -5.50 9.80 2.23
CA ARG A 79 -4.14 9.99 1.67
C ARG A 79 -3.46 11.21 2.29
N ALA A 80 -4.14 12.36 2.31
CA ALA A 80 -3.61 13.59 2.88
C ALA A 80 -3.30 13.44 4.38
N GLU A 81 -4.18 12.80 5.16
CA GLU A 81 -3.92 12.57 6.59
C GLU A 81 -2.74 11.64 6.83
N HIS A 82 -2.56 10.61 5.99
CA HIS A 82 -1.39 9.75 6.06
C HIS A 82 -0.10 10.54 5.77
N GLU A 83 -0.07 11.34 4.72
CA GLU A 83 1.06 12.22 4.40
C GLU A 83 1.35 13.21 5.53
N ALA A 84 0.32 13.85 6.09
CA ALA A 84 0.43 14.72 7.26
C ALA A 84 0.98 13.99 8.49
N GLY A 85 0.63 12.72 8.66
CA GLY A 85 1.22 11.85 9.69
C GLY A 85 2.72 11.67 9.51
N GLN A 86 3.18 11.41 8.27
CA GLN A 86 4.60 11.24 7.96
C GLN A 86 5.41 12.52 8.23
N VAL A 87 4.88 13.68 7.80
CA VAL A 87 5.54 14.97 8.07
C VAL A 87 5.62 15.26 9.57
N ARG A 88 4.54 15.03 10.33
CA ARG A 88 4.56 15.20 11.79
C ARG A 88 5.54 14.25 12.47
N ALA A 89 5.67 13.01 11.98
CA ALA A 89 6.65 12.07 12.49
C ALA A 89 8.10 12.54 12.23
N GLU A 90 8.37 13.11 11.05
CA GLU A 90 9.69 13.68 10.75
C GLU A 90 10.01 14.90 11.64
N ARG A 91 9.03 15.78 11.84
CA ARG A 91 9.14 16.89 12.80
C ARG A 91 9.50 16.37 14.19
N ASP A 92 8.79 15.36 14.68
CA ASP A 92 9.00 14.80 16.01
C ASP A 92 10.40 14.15 16.11
N ARG A 93 10.88 13.50 15.04
CA ARG A 93 12.24 12.97 14.93
C ARG A 93 13.30 14.07 15.04
N LEU A 94 13.11 15.18 14.33
CA LEU A 94 14.04 16.33 14.34
C LEU A 94 14.05 17.05 15.70
N LEU A 95 12.88 17.20 16.34
CA LEU A 95 12.77 17.76 17.69
C LEU A 95 13.50 16.89 18.71
N ALA A 96 13.26 15.57 18.70
CA ALA A 96 13.95 14.63 19.58
C ALA A 96 15.47 14.63 19.34
N GLY A 97 15.91 14.72 18.08
CA GLY A 97 17.32 14.78 17.70
C GLY A 97 18.07 15.99 18.27
N CYS A 98 17.36 17.08 18.58
CA CYS A 98 17.93 18.28 19.18
C CYS A 98 17.53 18.51 20.65
N ASP A 99 16.94 17.54 21.34
CA ASP A 99 16.58 17.67 22.77
C ASP A 99 17.78 17.97 23.66
N TRP A 100 18.95 17.43 23.35
CA TRP A 100 20.18 17.67 24.11
C TRP A 100 20.60 19.15 24.15
N THR A 101 20.23 19.93 23.13
CA THR A 101 20.57 21.36 23.03
C THR A 101 19.81 22.21 24.05
N GLN A 102 18.71 21.70 24.60
CA GLN A 102 17.83 22.44 25.51
C GLN A 102 18.28 22.37 26.98
N VAL A 103 19.32 21.60 27.27
CA VAL A 103 19.92 21.53 28.60
C VAL A 103 20.73 22.81 28.83
N ALA A 104 20.62 23.41 30.03
CA ALA A 104 21.26 24.69 30.36
C ALA A 104 22.79 24.69 30.17
N ASP A 105 23.44 23.54 30.34
CA ASP A 105 24.89 23.36 30.19
C ASP A 105 25.31 23.00 28.74
N ALA A 106 24.37 22.95 27.78
CA ALA A 106 24.71 22.59 26.41
C ALA A 106 25.56 23.70 25.76
N PRO A 107 26.72 23.37 25.16
CA PRO A 107 27.66 24.34 24.60
C PRO A 107 27.24 24.80 23.19
N VAL A 108 26.04 25.35 23.06
CA VAL A 108 25.43 25.79 21.79
C VAL A 108 24.77 27.16 21.91
N ASP A 109 24.43 27.79 20.80
CA ASP A 109 23.57 28.97 20.80
C ASP A 109 22.12 28.58 21.13
N GLN A 110 21.78 28.68 22.42
CA GLN A 110 20.44 28.39 22.95
C GLN A 110 19.32 29.16 22.21
N THR A 111 19.60 30.39 21.77
CA THR A 111 18.58 31.22 21.11
C THR A 111 18.32 30.69 19.70
N ALA A 112 19.39 30.36 18.95
CA ALA A 112 19.27 29.78 17.62
C ALA A 112 18.55 28.42 17.65
N TRP A 113 18.89 27.56 18.62
CA TRP A 113 18.24 26.26 18.80
C TRP A 113 16.78 26.36 19.24
N ALA A 114 16.43 27.32 20.11
CA ALA A 114 15.03 27.59 20.46
C ALA A 114 14.21 28.03 19.25
N ALA A 115 14.76 28.92 18.39
CA ALA A 115 14.11 29.36 17.16
C ALA A 115 13.92 28.21 16.15
N TYR A 116 14.96 27.39 15.94
CA TYR A 116 14.89 26.20 15.09
C TYR A 116 13.78 25.24 15.54
N ARG A 117 13.71 24.95 16.84
CA ARG A 117 12.67 24.07 17.39
C ARG A 117 11.27 24.65 17.29
N GLN A 118 11.13 25.97 17.38
CA GLN A 118 9.84 26.61 17.15
C GLN A 118 9.44 26.47 15.67
N ALA A 119 10.34 26.77 14.74
CA ALA A 119 10.09 26.59 13.32
C ALA A 119 9.71 25.15 12.95
N LEU A 120 10.32 24.13 13.60
CA LEU A 120 9.89 22.75 13.47
C LEU A 120 8.44 22.54 13.95
N ARG A 121 8.06 23.10 15.10
CA ARG A 121 6.69 22.96 15.64
C ARG A 121 5.65 23.62 14.74
N ASP A 122 6.04 24.68 14.06
CA ASP A 122 5.18 25.45 13.15
C ASP A 122 5.04 24.79 11.76
N VAL A 123 5.75 23.69 11.47
CA VAL A 123 5.67 22.96 10.19
C VAL A 123 4.24 22.60 9.76
N PRO A 124 3.35 22.10 10.63
CA PRO A 124 1.96 21.81 10.25
C PRO A 124 1.11 23.04 9.92
N GLU A 125 1.60 24.24 10.23
CA GLU A 125 0.93 25.51 9.97
C GLU A 125 1.42 26.16 8.67
N GLN A 126 2.41 25.57 7.99
CA GLN A 126 2.92 26.06 6.72
C GLN A 126 1.87 25.96 5.61
N GLU A 127 1.89 26.96 4.73
CA GLU A 127 1.14 26.90 3.48
C GLU A 127 1.63 25.72 2.63
N GLY A 128 0.70 24.88 2.17
CA GLY A 128 1.03 23.68 1.40
C GLY A 128 1.21 22.41 2.23
N PHE A 129 1.12 22.47 3.57
CA PHE A 129 1.07 21.27 4.39
C PHE A 129 -0.11 20.35 3.99
N PRO A 130 0.10 19.02 3.87
CA PRO A 130 1.35 18.28 4.09
C PRO A 130 2.22 18.07 2.83
N GLY A 131 1.77 18.53 1.65
CA GLY A 131 2.38 18.20 0.35
C GLY A 131 3.61 19.03 -0.03
N ALA A 132 3.75 20.24 0.53
CA ALA A 132 4.90 21.12 0.32
C ALA A 132 5.32 21.72 1.66
N VAL A 133 6.44 21.24 2.21
CA VAL A 133 6.95 21.61 3.54
C VAL A 133 8.39 22.08 3.40
N GLU A 134 8.68 23.25 3.96
CA GLU A 134 10.02 23.80 4.08
C GLU A 134 10.57 23.52 5.48
N TRP A 135 11.64 22.74 5.56
CA TRP A 135 12.29 22.43 6.83
C TRP A 135 13.29 23.53 7.20
N PRO A 136 13.31 23.99 8.48
CA PRO A 136 14.27 24.98 8.91
C PRO A 136 15.70 24.43 8.83
N GLY A 137 16.66 25.30 8.56
CA GLY A 137 18.08 24.95 8.59
C GLY A 137 18.56 24.67 10.01
N VAL A 138 19.36 23.61 10.19
CA VAL A 138 19.93 23.26 11.49
C VAL A 138 20.96 24.34 11.90
N PRO A 139 20.90 24.88 13.13
CA PRO A 139 21.90 25.81 13.65
C PRO A 139 23.28 25.17 13.81
N GLU A 140 24.32 25.99 13.79
CA GLU A 140 25.70 25.58 14.13
C GLU A 140 25.94 25.45 15.65
#